data_AF-A0A933KTX2-F1
#
_entry.id   AF-A0A933KTX2-F1
#
_cell.length_a   1.000
_cell.length_b   1.000
_cell.length_c   1.000
_cell.angle_alpha   90.00
_cell.angle_beta   90.00
_cell.angle_gamma   90.00
#
_symmetry.space_group_name_H-M   'P 1'
#
loop_
_entity.id
_entity.type
_entity.pdbx_description
1 polymer ?
#
loop_
_entity_poly.entity_id
_entity_poly.type
_entity_poly.pdbx_seq_one_letter_code
_entity_poly.pdbx_strand_id
1 'polypeptide(L)'
;MPIEGTLDLHTFAPRDIPSVVDEYVNAAHEAGLREVRLIHGRGKGIQRGIVQQALERHPRVEAFWDAAESHLGATVARLKSTN
;
A
#
# COMPACT_ATOMS: atom_id res chain seq x y z
N MET A 1 -18.11 2.39 -6.77
CA MET A 1 -17.43 3.66 -6.43
C MET A 1 -16.03 3.60 -7.00
N PRO A 2 -15.43 4.72 -7.44
CA PRO A 2 -14.05 4.71 -7.92
C PRO A 2 -13.11 4.31 -6.79
N ILE A 3 -12.01 3.62 -7.13
CA ILE A 3 -10.94 3.39 -6.16
C ILE A 3 -10.21 4.70 -5.89
N GLU A 4 -9.90 4.95 -4.62
CA GLU A 4 -9.15 6.14 -4.21
C GLU A 4 -7.65 5.83 -4.18
N GLY A 5 -6.82 6.87 -4.24
CA GLY A 5 -5.37 6.71 -4.12
C GLY A 5 -4.88 6.37 -2.71
N THR A 6 -5.76 6.25 -1.73
CA THR A 6 -5.40 5.94 -0.33
C THR A 6 -6.23 4.79 0.21
N LEU A 7 -5.58 3.90 0.98
CA LEU A 7 -6.22 2.85 1.75
C LEU A 7 -5.77 2.91 3.21
N ASP A 8 -6.75 2.91 4.11
CA ASP A 8 -6.53 2.80 5.56
C ASP A 8 -6.55 1.33 6.00
N LEU A 9 -5.46 0.87 6.61
CA LEU A 9 -5.26 -0.49 7.06
C LEU A 9 -5.53 -0.71 8.56
N HIS A 10 -5.89 0.32 9.33
CA HIS A 10 -6.06 0.22 10.79
C HIS A 10 -7.14 -0.79 11.21
N THR A 11 -8.13 -1.03 10.36
CA THR A 11 -9.26 -1.93 10.64
C THR A 11 -8.97 -3.40 10.32
N PHE A 12 -7.86 -3.68 9.63
CA PHE A 12 -7.51 -5.05 9.20
C PHE A 12 -6.62 -5.74 10.23
N ALA A 13 -6.85 -7.04 10.43
CA ALA A 13 -5.93 -7.84 11.24
C ALA A 13 -4.59 -7.99 10.49
N PRO A 14 -3.44 -8.01 11.19
CA PRO A 14 -2.13 -8.08 10.53
C PRO A 14 -1.96 -9.24 9.53
N ARG A 15 -2.60 -10.38 9.79
CA ARG A 15 -2.57 -11.55 8.90
C ARG A 15 -3.30 -11.35 7.56
N ASP A 16 -4.24 -10.42 7.51
CA ASP A 16 -5.09 -10.17 6.34
C ASP A 16 -4.51 -9.02 5.47
N ILE A 17 -3.60 -8.20 6.03
CA ILE A 17 -2.95 -7.09 5.31
C ILE A 17 -2.30 -7.51 3.99
N PRO A 18 -1.57 -8.65 3.87
CA PRO A 18 -0.95 -9.02 2.60
C PRO A 18 -1.93 -9.16 1.44
N SER A 19 -3.06 -9.86 1.65
CA SER A 19 -4.07 -10.04 0.59
C SER A 19 -4.80 -8.74 0.28
N VAL A 20 -5.07 -7.93 1.32
CA VAL A 20 -5.70 -6.60 1.14
C VAL A 20 -4.81 -5.67 0.31
N VAL A 21 -3.50 -5.65 0.58
CA VAL A 21 -2.54 -4.86 -0.20
C VAL A 21 -2.48 -5.35 -1.65
N ASP A 22 -2.45 -6.66 -1.88
CA ASP A 22 -2.44 -7.24 -3.22
C ASP A 22 -3.69 -6.84 -4.03
N GLU A 23 -4.88 -7.08 -3.48
CA GLU A 23 -6.15 -6.74 -4.13
C GLU A 23 -6.26 -5.23 -4.41
N TYR A 24 -5.88 -4.40 -3.45
CA TYR A 24 -5.92 -2.95 -3.61
C TYR A 24 -4.93 -2.44 -4.65
N VAL A 25 -3.68 -2.92 -4.66
CA VAL A 25 -2.68 -2.50 -5.66
C VAL A 25 -3.10 -2.94 -7.06
N ASN A 26 -3.69 -4.13 -7.19
CA ASN A 26 -4.25 -4.60 -8.45
C ASN A 26 -5.37 -3.66 -8.94
N ALA A 27 -6.37 -3.40 -8.11
CA ALA A 27 -7.48 -2.53 -8.45
C ALA A 27 -7.02 -1.07 -8.74
N ALA A 28 -6.05 -0.56 -7.99
CA ALA A 28 -5.52 0.78 -8.17
C ALA A 28 -4.79 0.92 -9.51
N HIS A 29 -3.98 -0.10 -9.85
CA HIS A 29 -3.33 -0.16 -11.15
C HIS A 29 -4.35 -0.24 -12.28
N GLU A 30 -5.36 -1.10 -12.19
CA GLU A 30 -6.43 -1.23 -13.21
C GLU A 30 -7.23 0.06 -13.39
N ALA A 31 -7.37 0.86 -12.34
CA ALA A 31 -7.96 2.20 -12.41
C ALA A 31 -7.02 3.28 -12.98
N GLY A 32 -5.79 2.92 -13.39
CA GLY A 32 -4.81 3.83 -13.95
C GLY A 32 -4.08 4.70 -12.93
N LEU A 33 -4.19 4.39 -11.63
CA LEU A 33 -3.45 5.12 -10.61
C LEU A 33 -1.94 4.87 -10.74
N ARG A 34 -1.16 5.94 -10.60
CA ARG A 34 0.31 5.91 -10.69
C ARG A 34 0.98 5.81 -9.34
N GLU A 35 0.28 6.20 -8.29
CA GLU A 35 0.76 6.23 -6.92
C GLU A 35 -0.40 5.95 -5.96
N VAL A 36 -0.11 5.19 -4.91
CA VAL A 36 -1.05 4.93 -3.83
C VAL A 36 -0.40 5.08 -2.46
N ARG A 37 -1.21 5.37 -1.45
CA ARG A 37 -0.82 5.53 -0.05
C ARG A 37 -1.52 4.49 0.83
N LEU A 38 -0.73 3.75 1.61
CA LEU A 38 -1.20 2.71 2.52
C LEU A 38 -0.96 3.15 3.96
N ILE A 39 -2.02 3.49 4.68
CA ILE A 39 -1.95 4.00 6.06
C ILE A 39 -2.04 2.81 7.02
N HIS A 40 -0.97 2.55 7.76
CA HIS A 40 -0.87 1.39 8.68
C HIS A 40 -0.57 1.78 10.13
N GLY A 41 -0.54 3.09 10.42
CA GLY A 41 -0.30 3.62 11.75
C GLY A 41 1.16 3.51 12.23
N ARG A 42 1.43 4.18 13.35
CA ARG A 42 2.79 4.42 13.91
C ARG A 42 3.17 3.44 15.04
N GLY A 43 2.58 2.25 15.06
CA GLY A 43 2.77 1.28 16.15
C GLY A 43 4.22 0.75 16.24
N LYS A 44 4.40 -0.48 16.74
CA LYS A 44 5.73 -1.12 16.84
C LYS A 44 6.39 -1.48 15.49
N GLY A 45 5.89 -0.93 14.37
CA GLY A 45 6.39 -1.22 13.01
C GLY A 45 5.94 -2.55 12.41
N ILE A 46 5.10 -3.33 13.08
CA ILE A 46 4.64 -4.64 12.59
C ILE A 46 3.87 -4.50 11.26
N GLN A 47 2.80 -3.69 11.24
CA GLN A 47 2.01 -3.51 10.02
C GLN A 47 2.82 -2.85 8.90
N ARG A 48 3.70 -1.89 9.22
CA ARG A 48 4.65 -1.29 8.27
C ARG A 48 5.49 -2.38 7.57
N GLY A 49 6.08 -3.29 8.34
CA GLY A 49 6.89 -4.38 7.79
C GLY A 49 6.08 -5.32 6.89
N ILE A 50 4.84 -5.63 7.27
CA ILE A 50 3.93 -6.47 6.47
C ILE A 50 3.59 -5.79 5.14
N VAL A 51 3.23 -4.50 5.19
CA VAL A 51 2.93 -3.70 3.99
C VAL A 51 4.13 -3.65 3.06
N GLN A 52 5.31 -3.30 3.57
CA GLN A 52 6.52 -3.19 2.76
C GLN A 52 6.92 -4.53 2.12
N GLN A 53 6.80 -5.64 2.87
CA GLN A 53 7.05 -6.98 2.32
C GLN A 53 6.04 -7.36 1.22
N ALA A 54 4.76 -6.99 1.37
CA ALA A 54 3.75 -7.23 0.34
C ALA A 54 4.07 -6.41 -0.93
N LEU A 55 4.40 -5.13 -0.78
CA LEU A 55 4.76 -4.24 -1.89
C LEU A 55 6.02 -4.68 -2.63
N GLU A 56 7.05 -5.11 -1.90
CA GLU A 56 8.32 -5.59 -2.48
C GLU A 56 8.14 -6.79 -3.41
N ARG A 57 7.15 -7.65 -3.13
CA ARG A 57 6.84 -8.84 -3.94
C ARG A 57 5.83 -8.58 -5.05
N HIS A 58 5.18 -7.42 -5.07
CA HIS A 58 4.03 -7.19 -5.94
C HIS A 58 4.47 -6.80 -7.36
N PRO A 59 4.07 -7.53 -8.42
CA PRO A 59 4.59 -7.35 -9.78
C PRO A 59 4.23 -6.00 -10.40
N ARG A 60 3.17 -5.33 -9.91
CA ARG A 60 2.71 -4.01 -10.38
C ARG A 60 3.37 -2.83 -9.65
N VAL A 61 4.16 -3.06 -8.61
CA VAL A 61 4.88 -2.00 -7.89
C VAL A 61 6.22 -1.72 -8.57
N GLU A 62 6.55 -0.45 -8.74
CA GLU A 62 7.83 0.01 -9.29
C GLU A 62 8.80 0.43 -8.18
N ALA A 63 8.29 1.14 -7.17
CA ALA A 63 9.06 1.59 -6.01
C ALA A 63 8.12 1.87 -4.84
N PHE A 64 8.63 1.85 -3.61
CA PHE A 64 7.89 2.28 -2.42
C PHE A 64 8.82 2.94 -1.41
N TRP A 65 8.25 3.80 -0.57
CA TRP A 65 8.96 4.52 0.49
C TRP A 65 8.02 4.91 1.62
N ASP A 66 8.56 5.19 2.81
CA ASP A 66 7.76 5.77 3.89
C ASP A 66 7.32 7.20 3.53
N ALA A 67 6.06 7.54 3.79
CA ALA A 67 5.58 8.91 3.67
C ALA A 67 6.27 9.79 4.75
N ALA A 68 7.10 10.73 4.32
CA ALA A 68 7.92 11.56 5.21
C ALA A 68 7.07 12.37 6.21
N GLU A 69 5.90 12.84 5.77
CA GLU A 69 4.92 13.58 6.56
C GLU A 69 4.17 12.73 7.60
N SER A 70 4.26 11.40 7.50
CA SER A 70 3.42 10.48 8.29
C SER A 70 4.12 9.90 9.53
N HIS A 71 5.35 10.33 9.85
CA HIS A 71 6.15 9.76 10.94
C HIS A 71 6.15 8.22 10.94
N LEU A 72 6.41 7.61 9.77
CA LEU A 72 6.38 6.15 9.55
C LEU A 72 4.99 5.51 9.70
N GLY A 73 3.91 6.29 9.63
CA GLY A 73 2.52 5.81 9.73
C GLY A 73 1.89 5.39 8.39
N ALA A 74 2.58 5.63 7.27
CA ALA A 74 2.11 5.26 5.95
C ALA A 74 3.28 4.95 5.01
N THR A 75 3.02 4.06 4.06
CA THR A 75 3.91 3.74 2.95
C THR A 75 3.27 4.21 1.65
N VAL A 76 4.05 4.89 0.81
CA VAL A 76 3.65 5.27 -0.55
C VAL A 76 4.23 4.24 -1.53
N ALA A 77 3.45 3.81 -2.50
CA ALA A 77 3.87 2.92 -3.57
C ALA A 77 3.62 3.55 -4.93
N ARG A 78 4.66 3.63 -5.75
CA ARG A 78 4.57 3.99 -7.17
C ARG A 78 4.27 2.73 -7.98
N LEU A 79 3.25 2.81 -8.82
CA LEU A 79 2.77 1.70 -9.65
C LEU A 79 3.34 1.80 -11.07
N LYS A 80 3.55 0.64 -11.69
CA LYS A 80 3.91 0.53 -13.11
C LYS A 80 2.79 1.08 -14.00
N SER A 81 3.11 1.43 -15.24
CA SER A 81 2.11 1.93 -16.19
C SER A 81 1.20 0.80 -16.62
N THR A 82 -0.10 1.07 -16.62
CA THR A 82 -1.06 0.26 -17.38
C THR A 82 -0.67 0.39 -18.84
N ASN A 83 -0.19 -0.71 -19.41
CA ASN A 83 0.21 -0.79 -20.81
C ASN A 83 -0.96 -1.27 -21.66
#